data_AF-A0A4U1JPI3-F1
#
_entry.id   AF-A0A4U1JPI3-F1
#
_cell.length_a   1.000
_cell.length_b   1.000
_cell.length_c   1.000
_cell.angle_alpha   90.00
_cell.angle_beta   90.00
_cell.angle_gamma   90.00
#
_symmetry.space_group_name_H-M   'P 1'
#
loop_
_entity.id
_entity.type
_entity.pdbx_description
1 polymer ?
#
loop_
_entity_poly.entity_id
_entity_poly.type
_entity_poly.pdbx_seq_one_letter_code
_entity_poly.pdbx_strand_id
1 'polypeptide(L)'
;MSLIDLPNPEWIELLKAEAAKGKPIAQIAREVGMARPSVSMLIRGTYPAKSLDLVTRKHGAAVMQLYRDQMMCPHLRCGISAEDCRAFASAPMSTSNPEKLKHWGACRACSLNPTKGGADA
;
A
#
# COMPACT_ATOMS: atom_id res chain seq x y z
N MET A 1 11.37 24.90 -25.47
CA MET A 1 11.37 25.05 -24.00
C MET A 1 9.92 25.05 -23.54
N SER A 2 9.48 23.97 -22.93
CA SER A 2 8.52 24.00 -21.82
C SER A 2 8.71 22.71 -21.05
N LEU A 3 9.19 22.89 -19.82
CA LEU A 3 9.33 21.89 -18.79
C LEU A 3 7.94 21.28 -18.58
N ILE A 4 7.80 19.99 -18.84
CA ILE A 4 6.74 19.23 -18.21
C ILE A 4 7.12 19.24 -16.73
N ASP A 5 6.56 20.21 -16.03
CA ASP A 5 6.29 20.17 -14.61
C ASP A 5 5.56 18.85 -14.37
N LEU A 6 6.29 17.82 -13.95
CA LEU A 6 5.69 16.59 -13.47
C LEU A 6 5.30 16.90 -12.02
N PRO A 7 4.03 17.22 -11.70
CA PRO A 7 3.57 17.02 -10.34
C PRO A 7 3.93 15.58 -10.01
N ASN A 8 4.65 15.37 -8.89
CA ASN A 8 5.25 14.09 -8.52
C ASN A 8 4.46 12.90 -9.09
N PRO A 9 5.07 12.06 -9.95
CA PRO A 9 4.33 11.02 -10.63
C PRO A 9 3.57 10.18 -9.59
N GLU A 10 2.29 9.90 -9.86
CA GLU A 10 1.30 9.35 -8.90
C GLU A 10 1.85 8.17 -8.07
N TRP A 11 2.74 7.35 -8.64
CA TRP A 11 3.38 6.24 -7.95
C TRP A 11 4.32 6.67 -6.81
N ILE A 12 5.00 7.82 -6.93
CA ILE A 12 5.81 8.39 -5.84
C ILE A 12 4.90 8.84 -4.69
N GLU A 13 3.75 9.41 -4.99
CA GLU A 13 2.78 9.79 -3.97
C GLU A 13 2.21 8.56 -3.25
N LEU A 14 2.00 7.43 -3.96
CA LEU A 14 1.69 6.16 -3.32
C LEU A 14 2.81 5.70 -2.37
N LEU A 15 4.08 5.78 -2.76
CA LEU A 15 5.21 5.43 -1.87
C LEU A 15 5.25 6.31 -0.61
N LYS A 16 4.98 7.61 -0.75
CA LYS A 16 4.89 8.54 0.38
C LYS A 16 3.71 8.20 1.29
N ALA A 17 2.55 7.87 0.71
CA ALA A 17 1.37 7.46 1.46
C ALA A 17 1.63 6.18 2.27
N GLU A 18 2.26 5.17 1.68
CA GLU A 18 2.62 3.93 2.39
C GLU A 18 3.63 4.18 3.52
N ALA A 19 4.62 5.04 3.30
CA ALA A 19 5.54 5.44 4.36
C ALA A 19 4.83 6.21 5.48
N ALA A 20 3.87 7.07 5.15
CA ALA A 20 3.06 7.82 6.13
C ALA A 20 2.12 6.92 6.94
N LYS A 21 1.67 5.80 6.39
CA LYS A 21 0.94 4.75 7.12
C LYS A 21 1.81 4.01 8.15
N GLY A 22 3.11 4.29 8.20
CA GLY A 22 4.07 3.66 9.11
C GLY A 22 4.74 2.41 8.54
N LYS A 23 4.53 2.10 7.24
CA LYS A 23 5.20 0.97 6.58
C LYS A 23 6.71 1.28 6.48
N PRO A 24 7.59 0.38 6.95
CA PRO A 24 9.02 0.66 6.94
C PRO A 24 9.55 0.72 5.50
N ILE A 25 10.41 1.71 5.21
CA ILE A 25 10.98 1.92 3.86
C ILE A 25 11.67 0.65 3.32
N ALA A 26 12.28 -0.16 4.21
CA ALA A 26 12.91 -1.42 3.83
C ALA A 26 11.91 -2.50 3.38
N GLN A 27 10.67 -2.45 3.85
CA GLN A 27 9.60 -3.33 3.39
C GLN A 27 9.07 -2.86 2.04
N ILE A 28 8.75 -1.56 1.90
CA ILE A 28 8.32 -0.95 0.63
C ILE A 28 9.33 -1.24 -0.50
N ALA A 29 10.63 -1.08 -0.21
CA ALA A 29 11.70 -1.36 -1.16
C ALA A 29 11.74 -2.83 -1.63
N ARG A 30 11.50 -3.78 -0.73
CA ARG A 30 11.46 -5.21 -1.06
C ARG A 30 10.23 -5.57 -1.89
N GLU A 31 9.08 -5.01 -1.56
CA GLU A 31 7.82 -5.25 -2.28
C GLU A 31 7.89 -4.71 -3.72
N VAL A 32 8.41 -3.50 -3.90
CA VAL A 32 8.52 -2.83 -5.20
C VAL A 32 9.73 -3.33 -6.02
N GLY A 33 10.65 -4.06 -5.41
CA GLY A 33 11.89 -4.51 -6.05
C GLY A 33 12.87 -3.37 -6.34
N MET A 34 12.91 -2.35 -5.48
CA MET A 34 13.79 -1.19 -5.62
C MET A 34 14.82 -1.14 -4.48
N ALA A 35 15.99 -0.55 -4.73
CA ALA A 35 16.96 -0.31 -3.66
C ALA A 35 16.37 0.63 -2.59
N ARG A 36 16.50 0.23 -1.31
CA ARG A 36 16.06 1.05 -0.15
C ARG A 36 16.51 2.52 -0.21
N PRO A 37 17.79 2.85 -0.48
CA PRO A 37 18.20 4.25 -0.57
C PRO A 37 17.50 5.02 -1.70
N SER A 38 17.20 4.37 -2.82
CA SER A 38 16.43 4.97 -3.91
C SER A 38 15.01 5.31 -3.47
N VAL A 39 14.32 4.40 -2.79
CA VAL A 39 12.98 4.66 -2.24
C VAL A 39 13.01 5.81 -1.23
N SER A 40 14.00 5.85 -0.33
CA SER A 40 14.14 6.95 0.63
C SER A 40 14.37 8.30 -0.05
N MET A 41 15.19 8.35 -1.10
CA MET A 41 15.45 9.58 -1.84
C MET A 41 14.21 10.03 -2.64
N LEU A 42 13.44 9.11 -3.19
CA LEU A 42 12.18 9.40 -3.89
C LEU A 42 11.12 9.97 -2.94
N ILE A 43 10.96 9.37 -1.75
CA ILE A 43 10.04 9.87 -0.71
C ILE A 43 10.43 11.28 -0.27
N ARG A 44 11.74 11.54 -0.10
CA ARG A 44 12.27 12.85 0.33
C ARG A 44 12.36 13.88 -0.78
N GLY A 45 12.16 13.49 -2.05
CA GLY A 45 12.34 14.36 -3.21
C GLY A 45 13.80 14.72 -3.51
N THR A 46 14.78 14.03 -2.93
CA THR A 46 16.21 14.31 -3.09
C THR A 46 16.88 13.37 -4.10
N TYR A 47 16.11 12.78 -5.02
CA TYR A 47 16.63 11.80 -5.96
C TYR A 47 17.51 12.49 -7.02
N PRO A 48 18.81 12.14 -7.16
CA PRO A 48 19.78 12.92 -7.94
C PRO A 48 19.67 12.77 -9.47
N ALA A 49 18.58 12.21 -9.98
CA ALA A 49 18.42 11.98 -11.42
C ALA A 49 17.85 13.20 -12.15
N LYS A 50 18.41 13.51 -13.32
CA LYS A 50 17.89 14.56 -14.22
C LYS A 50 16.48 14.29 -14.72
N SER A 51 16.07 13.02 -14.80
CA SER A 51 14.70 12.62 -15.09
C SER A 51 14.32 11.35 -14.33
N LEU A 52 13.03 11.22 -14.00
CA LEU A 52 12.46 10.05 -13.33
C LEU A 52 11.96 8.99 -14.33
N ASP A 53 12.16 9.19 -15.64
CA ASP A 53 11.57 8.34 -16.70
C ASP A 53 12.03 6.89 -16.61
N LEU A 54 13.33 6.66 -16.40
CA LEU A 54 13.88 5.31 -16.33
C LEU A 54 13.36 4.56 -15.10
N VAL A 55 13.28 5.25 -13.96
CA VAL A 55 12.78 4.68 -12.69
C VAL A 55 11.28 4.43 -12.81
N THR A 56 10.53 5.37 -13.40
CA THR A 56 9.09 5.25 -13.64
C THR A 56 8.79 4.08 -14.57
N ARG A 57 9.54 3.90 -15.66
CA ARG A 57 9.38 2.73 -16.55
C ARG A 57 9.68 1.40 -15.86
N LYS A 58 10.70 1.35 -15.00
CA LYS A 58 11.11 0.11 -14.33
C LYS A 58 10.21 -0.26 -13.15
N HIS A 59 9.76 0.72 -12.38
CA HIS A 59 9.12 0.46 -11.09
C HIS A 59 7.73 1.08 -10.97
N GLY A 60 7.38 2.10 -11.76
CA GLY A 60 6.10 2.80 -11.65
C GLY A 60 4.91 1.85 -11.81
N ALA A 61 4.95 0.93 -12.77
CA ALA A 61 3.89 -0.07 -12.95
C ALA A 61 3.78 -1.03 -11.76
N ALA A 62 4.91 -1.47 -11.18
CA ALA A 62 4.91 -2.35 -10.01
C ALA A 62 4.34 -1.65 -8.77
N VAL A 63 4.74 -0.39 -8.53
CA VAL A 63 4.20 0.43 -7.44
C VAL A 63 2.70 0.63 -7.61
N MET A 64 2.25 0.93 -8.83
CA MET A 64 0.84 1.04 -9.15
C MET A 64 0.12 -0.28 -8.89
N GLN A 65 0.58 -1.41 -9.41
CA GLN A 65 -0.10 -2.69 -9.15
C GLN A 65 -0.16 -3.05 -7.66
N LEU A 66 0.91 -2.80 -6.92
CA LEU A 66 0.99 -3.16 -5.50
C LEU A 66 0.12 -2.28 -4.59
N TYR A 67 0.07 -0.97 -4.87
CA TYR A 67 -0.55 -0.01 -3.97
C TYR A 67 -1.82 0.64 -4.52
N ARG A 68 -2.11 0.48 -5.83
CA ARG A 68 -3.35 0.96 -6.46
C ARG A 68 -4.50 -0.05 -6.34
N ASP A 69 -4.20 -1.34 -6.15
CA ASP A 69 -5.20 -2.38 -5.85
C ASP A 69 -5.66 -2.28 -4.40
N GLN A 70 -6.51 -1.27 -4.16
CA GLN A 70 -7.18 -1.07 -2.89
C GLN A 70 -8.51 -1.83 -2.89
N MET A 71 -8.59 -2.83 -2.02
CA MET A 71 -9.84 -3.51 -1.70
C MET A 71 -10.70 -2.58 -0.83
N MET A 72 -11.96 -2.38 -1.20
CA MET A 72 -12.88 -1.61 -0.37
C MET A 72 -13.26 -2.41 0.87
N CYS A 73 -12.87 -1.92 2.05
CA CYS A 73 -13.29 -2.50 3.31
C CYS A 73 -14.65 -1.92 3.72
N PRO A 74 -15.72 -2.72 3.81
CA PRO A 74 -17.05 -2.23 4.19
C PRO A 74 -17.12 -1.76 5.65
N HIS A 75 -16.25 -2.28 6.53
CA HIS A 75 -16.20 -1.88 7.93
C HIS A 75 -15.50 -0.52 8.12
N LEU A 76 -14.30 -0.38 7.56
CA LEU A 76 -13.52 0.86 7.62
C LEU A 76 -14.04 1.94 6.66
N ARG A 77 -14.88 1.55 5.69
CA ARG A 77 -15.40 2.39 4.60
C ARG A 77 -14.31 3.11 3.82
N CYS A 78 -13.15 2.45 3.67
CA CYS A 78 -12.01 2.96 2.94
C CYS A 78 -11.37 1.85 2.09
N GLY A 79 -10.65 2.26 1.06
CA GLY A 79 -9.77 1.37 0.31
C GLY A 79 -8.59 1.00 1.19
N ILE A 80 -8.36 -0.30 1.36
CA ILE A 80 -7.20 -0.86 2.06
C ILE A 80 -6.47 -1.81 1.12
N SER A 81 -5.18 -2.04 1.34
CA SER A 81 -4.47 -3.04 0.56
C SER A 81 -5.03 -4.44 0.86
N ALA A 82 -4.91 -5.37 -0.10
CA ALA A 82 -5.26 -6.77 0.15
C ALA A 82 -4.43 -7.39 1.30
N GLU A 83 -3.20 -6.91 1.50
CA GLU A 83 -2.33 -7.32 2.61
C GLU A 83 -2.89 -6.86 3.96
N ASP A 84 -3.29 -5.59 4.08
CA ASP A 84 -3.94 -5.06 5.28
C ASP A 84 -5.26 -5.78 5.56
N CYS A 85 -6.05 -6.04 4.52
CA CYS A 85 -7.30 -6.80 4.64
C CYS A 85 -7.03 -8.19 5.25
N ARG A 86 -6.02 -8.90 4.76
CA ARG A 86 -5.59 -10.19 5.32
C ARG A 86 -5.07 -10.06 6.75
N ALA A 87 -4.28 -9.04 7.05
CA ALA A 87 -3.77 -8.78 8.39
C ALA A 87 -4.90 -8.54 9.40
N PHE A 88 -5.91 -7.73 9.04
CA PHE A 88 -7.09 -7.51 9.89
C PHE A 88 -7.95 -8.77 10.03
N ALA A 89 -8.13 -9.53 8.95
CA ALA A 89 -8.92 -10.75 8.96
C ALA A 89 -8.27 -11.90 9.76
N SER A 90 -6.94 -11.94 9.83
CA SER A 90 -6.17 -12.96 10.57
C SER A 90 -5.81 -12.53 11.99
N ALA A 91 -6.02 -11.26 12.35
CA ALA A 91 -5.72 -10.76 13.69
C ALA A 91 -6.54 -11.50 14.76
N PRO A 92 -5.93 -11.83 15.92
CA PRO A 92 -6.64 -12.47 17.02
C PRO A 92 -7.69 -11.52 17.60
N MET A 93 -8.75 -12.10 18.17
CA MET A 93 -9.80 -11.36 18.85
C MET A 93 -9.19 -10.49 19.96
N SER A 94 -9.33 -9.17 19.86
CA SER A 94 -8.84 -8.26 20.88
C SER A 94 -9.85 -8.16 22.03
N THR A 95 -9.48 -8.60 23.22
CA THR A 95 -10.31 -8.50 24.43
C THR A 95 -10.18 -7.15 25.13
N SER A 96 -9.06 -6.44 24.93
CA SER A 96 -8.77 -5.16 25.59
C SER A 96 -9.16 -3.93 24.79
N ASN A 97 -9.51 -4.07 23.50
CA ASN A 97 -9.86 -2.94 22.64
C ASN A 97 -11.21 -3.18 21.93
N PRO A 98 -12.27 -2.45 22.30
CA PRO A 98 -13.62 -2.65 21.75
C PRO A 98 -13.72 -2.32 20.26
N GLU A 99 -12.93 -1.37 19.75
CA GLU A 99 -12.91 -1.04 18.32
C GLU A 99 -12.29 -2.17 17.49
N LYS A 100 -11.18 -2.74 17.98
CA LYS A 100 -10.58 -3.93 17.35
C LYS A 100 -11.51 -5.15 17.40
N LEU A 101 -12.28 -5.29 18.48
CA LEU A 101 -13.28 -6.36 18.61
C LEU A 101 -14.41 -6.21 17.59
N LYS A 102 -14.95 -4.99 17.39
CA LYS A 102 -15.95 -4.69 16.35
C LYS A 102 -15.40 -4.98 14.96
N HIS A 103 -14.18 -4.54 14.68
CA HIS A 103 -13.53 -4.78 13.39
C HIS A 103 -13.34 -6.28 13.13
N TRP A 104 -12.84 -7.02 14.12
CA TRP A 104 -12.71 -8.48 14.03
C TRP A 104 -14.06 -9.16 13.74
N GLY A 105 -15.13 -8.75 14.44
CA GLY A 105 -16.48 -9.27 14.18
C GLY A 105 -16.97 -8.96 12.76
N ALA A 106 -16.72 -7.75 12.28
CA ALA A 106 -17.06 -7.34 10.92
C ALA A 106 -16.26 -8.11 9.86
N CYS A 107 -14.96 -8.35 10.07
CA CYS A 107 -14.14 -9.19 9.20
C CYS A 107 -14.70 -10.62 9.11
N ARG A 108 -15.21 -11.18 10.22
CA ARG A 108 -15.85 -12.50 10.23
C ARG A 108 -17.23 -12.53 9.59
N ALA A 109 -17.90 -11.40 9.41
CA ALA A 109 -19.15 -11.31 8.66
C ALA A 109 -18.95 -10.89 7.18
N CYS A 110 -17.78 -10.33 6.85
CA CYS A 110 -17.50 -9.74 5.55
C CYS A 110 -17.46 -10.79 4.41
N SER A 111 -18.23 -10.53 3.34
CA SER A 111 -18.28 -11.36 2.13
C SER A 111 -17.06 -11.16 1.22
N LEU A 112 -16.38 -10.02 1.32
CA LEU A 112 -15.18 -9.69 0.56
C LEU A 112 -13.90 -10.20 1.26
N ASN A 113 -14.03 -10.90 2.38
CA ASN A 113 -12.88 -11.30 3.17
C ASN A 113 -12.08 -12.40 2.46
N PRO A 114 -10.80 -12.15 2.09
CA PRO A 114 -9.97 -13.11 1.38
C PRO A 114 -9.66 -14.37 2.20
N THR A 115 -9.82 -14.37 3.53
CA THR A 115 -9.59 -15.56 4.36
C THR A 115 -10.82 -16.44 4.52
N LYS A 116 -12.01 -15.95 4.14
CA LYS A 116 -13.26 -16.74 4.12
C LYS A 116 -13.43 -17.52 2.81
N GLY A 117 -12.98 -16.96 1.70
CA GLY A 117 -13.11 -17.53 0.35
C GLY A 117 -12.06 -18.58 -0.02
N GLY A 118 -11.57 -19.36 0.95
CA GLY A 118 -10.74 -20.55 0.70
C GLY A 118 -11.56 -21.81 0.36
N ALA A 119 -12.87 -21.68 0.19
CA ALA A 119 -13.73 -22.71 -0.34
C ALA A 119 -14.36 -22.19 -1.63
N ASP A 120 -14.12 -22.94 -2.71
CA ASP A 120 -14.85 -22.94 -3.98
C ASP A 120 -14.15 -22.28 -5.20
N ALA A 121 -13.39 -23.16 -5.89
CA ALA A 121 -13.27 -23.35 -7.35
C ALA A 121 -12.79 -22.20 -8.26
#